data_AF-A0A6F9Y6K8-F1
#
_entry.id   AF-A0A6F9Y6K8-F1
#
_cell.length_a   1.000
_cell.length_b   1.000
_cell.length_c   1.000
_cell.angle_alpha   90.00
_cell.angle_beta   90.00
_cell.angle_gamma   90.00
#
_symmetry.space_group_name_H-M   'P 1'
#
loop_
_entity.id
_entity.type
_entity.pdbx_description
1 polymer ?
#
loop_
_entity_poly.entity_id
_entity_poly.type
_entity_poly.pdbx_seq_one_letter_code
_entity_poly.pdbx_strand_id
1 'polypeptide(L)'
;MLIKKIYSKYIIARENDLSSFDFFKRIYHSLVDSIFFRLTLWRVCNDRELAMVVHGQRAKRKIKKIFRDRLLVQTEVKTVADFPKIIWWSWLQGENEAPELAKVCLESLRKNFPDYKIVIVTNDNLDNYVKLPQTILDKFNAGWIKGAHFADIIRLNLLAKYGGVWIDATVFCTDNSLMKIIEKNDMFVYQNLFSQNKGLIKMSNWLIASKKGNPYIVESAEILTSYFEKSCYLDDYFICHIIMSIVSEKYPDIWNKMPVYNNTDPHMLQLVIMNKFSEEQYLSIVKRASFHKLNRHLLLTDSEYYLYIKHSVGM
;
A
#
# COMPACT_ATOMS: atom_id res chain seq x y z
N MET A 1 31.18 10.37 -12.37
CA MET A 1 29.92 10.68 -11.64
C MET A 1 29.29 9.44 -10.98
N LEU A 2 29.17 8.30 -11.69
CA LEU A 2 28.54 7.07 -11.16
C LEU A 2 29.28 6.45 -9.96
N ILE A 3 30.60 6.31 -10.02
CA ILE A 3 31.42 5.71 -8.94
C ILE A 3 31.26 6.50 -7.63
N LYS A 4 31.32 7.84 -7.68
CA LYS A 4 31.09 8.70 -6.51
C LYS A 4 29.70 8.47 -5.88
N LYS A 5 28.66 8.29 -6.69
CA LYS A 5 27.29 8.01 -6.22
C LYS A 5 27.16 6.62 -5.59
N ILE A 6 27.85 5.62 -6.14
CA ILE A 6 27.89 4.26 -5.57
C ILE A 6 28.64 4.29 -4.22
N TYR A 7 29.78 4.97 -4.16
CA TYR A 7 30.56 5.11 -2.94
C TYR A 7 29.79 5.83 -1.83
N SER A 8 29.12 6.95 -2.14
CA SER A 8 28.25 7.63 -1.17
C SER A 8 27.14 6.72 -0.62
N LYS A 9 26.49 5.92 -1.47
CA LYS A 9 25.48 4.94 -1.02
C LYS A 9 26.07 3.80 -0.20
N TYR A 10 27.31 3.41 -0.50
CA TYR A 10 28.02 2.39 0.26
C TYR A 10 28.32 2.89 1.68
N ILE A 11 28.82 4.11 1.82
CA ILE A 11 29.07 4.73 3.13
C ILE A 11 27.80 4.79 3.96
N ILE A 12 26.70 5.31 3.39
CA ILE A 12 25.39 5.34 4.07
C ILE A 12 24.94 3.93 4.51
N ALA A 13 25.16 2.90 3.69
CA ALA A 13 24.82 1.53 4.06
C ALA A 13 25.65 1.03 5.23
N ARG A 14 26.95 1.35 5.27
CA ARG A 14 27.85 0.98 6.37
C ARG A 14 27.55 1.72 7.67
N GLU A 15 27.15 2.99 7.59
CA GLU A 15 26.69 3.79 8.74
C GLU A 15 25.40 3.26 9.36
N ASN A 16 24.63 2.43 8.63
CA ASN A 16 23.42 1.77 9.10
C ASN A 16 23.64 0.25 9.27
N ASP A 17 24.86 -0.18 9.62
CA ASP A 17 25.18 -1.59 9.94
C ASP A 17 24.91 -2.64 8.82
N LEU A 18 24.72 -2.22 7.57
CA LEU A 18 24.44 -3.14 6.46
C LEU A 18 25.74 -3.69 5.86
N SER A 19 25.80 -5.01 5.65
CA SER A 19 27.01 -5.70 5.18
C SER A 19 27.45 -5.26 3.77
N SER A 20 28.76 -5.20 3.54
CA SER A 20 29.32 -4.93 2.21
C SER A 20 28.88 -5.98 1.19
N PHE A 21 28.80 -7.25 1.63
CA PHE A 21 28.31 -8.35 0.80
C PHE A 21 26.89 -8.09 0.30
N ASP A 22 25.95 -7.71 1.19
CA ASP A 22 24.58 -7.41 0.81
C ASP A 22 24.46 -6.19 -0.09
N PHE A 23 25.28 -5.17 0.15
CA PHE A 23 25.32 -3.99 -0.70
C PHE A 23 25.70 -4.35 -2.15
N PHE A 24 26.80 -5.10 -2.35
CA PHE A 24 27.22 -5.50 -3.68
C PHE A 24 26.26 -6.52 -4.32
N LYS A 25 25.71 -7.44 -3.53
CA LYS A 25 24.64 -8.35 -3.97
C LYS A 25 23.42 -7.61 -4.48
N ARG A 26 23.02 -6.52 -3.81
CA ARG A 26 21.93 -5.64 -4.23
C ARG A 26 22.24 -4.93 -5.56
N ILE A 27 23.45 -4.42 -5.73
CA ILE A 27 23.90 -3.80 -6.99
C ILE A 27 23.85 -4.82 -8.12
N TYR A 28 24.44 -5.99 -7.90
CA TYR A 28 24.44 -7.09 -8.85
C TYR A 28 23.01 -7.47 -9.26
N HIS A 29 22.11 -7.68 -8.29
CA HIS A 29 20.70 -7.98 -8.58
C HIS A 29 20.05 -6.88 -9.41
N SER A 30 20.26 -5.61 -9.07
CA SER A 30 19.69 -4.49 -9.83
C SER A 30 20.16 -4.46 -11.27
N LEU A 31 21.42 -4.79 -11.54
CA LEU A 31 21.99 -4.87 -12.90
C LEU A 31 21.41 -6.07 -13.66
N VAL A 32 21.35 -7.24 -13.03
CA VAL A 32 20.79 -8.44 -13.63
C VAL A 32 19.31 -8.25 -13.97
N ASP A 33 18.51 -7.75 -13.03
CA ASP A 33 17.08 -7.52 -13.23
C ASP A 33 16.81 -6.50 -14.34
N SER A 34 17.52 -5.36 -14.34
CA SER A 34 17.31 -4.31 -15.34
C SER A 34 17.78 -4.72 -16.75
N ILE A 35 19.01 -5.25 -16.88
CA ILE A 35 19.65 -5.52 -18.16
C ILE A 35 19.21 -6.86 -18.74
N PHE A 36 19.28 -7.93 -17.94
CA PHE A 36 19.10 -9.27 -18.49
C PHE A 36 17.63 -9.69 -18.51
N PHE A 37 16.83 -9.20 -17.57
CA PHE A 37 15.46 -9.67 -17.43
C PHE A 37 14.45 -8.70 -18.01
N ARG A 38 14.34 -7.47 -17.48
CA ARG A 38 13.33 -6.51 -17.93
C ARG A 38 13.55 -6.06 -19.37
N LEU A 39 14.77 -5.75 -19.76
CA LEU A 39 15.07 -5.30 -21.12
C LEU A 39 14.88 -6.42 -22.15
N THR A 40 15.25 -7.66 -21.82
CA THR A 40 14.99 -8.84 -22.67
C THR A 40 13.49 -9.14 -22.77
N LEU A 41 12.77 -9.16 -21.63
CA LEU A 41 11.32 -9.36 -21.62
C LEU A 41 10.60 -8.30 -22.45
N TRP A 42 11.01 -7.04 -22.33
CA TRP A 42 10.46 -5.96 -23.12
C TRP A 42 10.68 -6.19 -24.63
N ARG A 43 11.89 -6.60 -25.04
CA ARG A 43 12.20 -6.92 -26.44
C ARG A 43 11.40 -8.11 -26.99
N VAL A 44 11.13 -9.12 -26.15
CA VAL A 44 10.42 -10.34 -26.57
C VAL A 44 8.91 -10.14 -26.59
N CYS A 45 8.33 -9.53 -25.56
CA CYS A 45 6.89 -9.36 -25.44
C CYS A 45 6.34 -8.25 -26.34
N ASN A 46 7.15 -7.20 -26.61
CA ASN A 46 6.70 -5.96 -27.25
C ASN A 46 5.45 -5.30 -26.60
N ASP A 47 5.17 -5.69 -25.35
CA ASP A 47 4.08 -5.19 -24.51
C ASP A 47 4.63 -5.02 -23.09
N ARG A 48 4.58 -3.77 -22.61
CA ARG A 48 5.13 -3.39 -21.31
C ARG A 48 4.29 -3.94 -20.14
N GLU A 49 2.97 -3.99 -20.28
CA GLU A 49 2.08 -4.52 -19.23
C GLU A 49 2.29 -6.01 -19.07
N LEU A 50 2.36 -6.75 -20.19
CA LEU A 50 2.64 -8.17 -20.17
C LEU A 50 4.03 -8.46 -19.56
N ALA A 51 5.05 -7.69 -19.92
CA ALA A 51 6.39 -7.83 -19.33
C ALA A 51 6.38 -7.62 -17.82
N MET A 52 5.60 -6.66 -17.31
CA MET A 52 5.41 -6.44 -15.86
C MET A 52 4.68 -7.61 -15.19
N VAL A 53 3.65 -8.18 -15.84
CA VAL A 53 2.94 -9.36 -15.34
C VAL A 53 3.88 -10.56 -15.23
N VAL A 54 4.65 -10.85 -16.28
CA VAL A 54 5.63 -11.95 -16.29
C VAL A 54 6.67 -11.76 -15.18
N HIS A 55 7.17 -10.54 -15.02
CA HIS A 55 8.10 -10.20 -13.96
C HIS A 55 7.50 -10.45 -12.57
N GLY A 56 6.29 -9.96 -12.31
CA GLY A 56 5.62 -10.18 -11.04
C GLY A 56 5.28 -11.66 -10.77
N GLN A 57 4.99 -12.45 -11.80
CA GLN A 57 4.82 -13.91 -11.66
C GLN A 57 6.11 -14.61 -11.21
N ARG A 58 7.28 -14.14 -11.66
CA ARG A 58 8.57 -14.63 -11.15
C ARG A 58 8.72 -14.32 -9.66
N ALA A 59 8.42 -13.10 -9.24
CA ALA A 59 8.44 -12.71 -7.83
C ALA A 59 7.46 -13.56 -7.01
N LYS A 60 6.22 -13.76 -7.49
CA LYS A 60 5.21 -14.63 -6.88
C LYS A 60 5.73 -16.05 -6.65
N ARG A 61 6.31 -16.68 -7.66
CA ARG A 61 6.90 -18.04 -7.55
C ARG A 61 8.02 -18.10 -6.51
N LYS A 62 8.89 -17.09 -6.50
CA LYS A 62 9.98 -16.99 -5.54
C LYS A 62 9.47 -16.88 -4.10
N ILE A 63 8.49 -16.01 -3.85
CA ILE A 63 7.86 -15.85 -2.53
C ILE A 63 7.20 -17.16 -2.08
N LYS A 64 6.40 -17.80 -2.95
CA LYS A 64 5.76 -19.10 -2.64
C LYS A 64 6.79 -20.17 -2.29
N LYS A 65 7.96 -20.17 -2.93
CA LYS A 65 9.06 -21.09 -2.61
C LYS A 65 9.68 -20.79 -1.25
N ILE A 66 9.99 -19.52 -0.96
CA ILE A 66 10.64 -19.10 0.30
C ILE A 66 9.74 -19.36 1.51
N PHE A 67 8.43 -19.12 1.38
CA PHE A 67 7.46 -19.23 2.47
C PHE A 67 6.58 -20.48 2.36
N ARG A 68 7.04 -21.51 1.64
CA ARG A 68 6.25 -22.72 1.34
C ARG A 68 5.68 -23.35 2.61
N ASP A 69 6.54 -23.63 3.59
CA ASP A 69 6.14 -24.36 4.79
C ASP A 69 5.09 -23.57 5.58
N ARG A 70 5.31 -22.26 5.72
CA ARG A 70 4.37 -21.33 6.35
C ARG A 70 3.02 -21.23 5.63
N LEU A 71 3.03 -21.30 4.30
CA LEU A 71 1.81 -21.27 3.48
C LEU A 71 1.02 -22.59 3.53
N LEU A 72 1.66 -23.71 3.89
CA LEU A 72 1.02 -25.03 4.02
C LEU A 72 0.40 -25.28 5.40
N VAL A 73 0.86 -24.57 6.44
CA VAL A 73 0.29 -24.69 7.79
C VAL A 73 -1.15 -24.17 7.79
N GLN A 74 -2.09 -25.01 8.22
CA GLN A 74 -3.46 -24.57 8.46
C GLN A 74 -3.53 -23.76 9.75
N THR A 75 -4.21 -22.62 9.68
CA THR A 75 -4.43 -21.73 10.81
C THR A 75 -5.92 -21.69 11.10
N GLU A 76 -6.33 -21.95 12.35
CA GLU A 76 -7.72 -21.75 12.75
C GLU A 76 -8.12 -20.29 12.58
N VAL A 77 -9.25 -20.05 11.92
CA VAL A 77 -9.82 -18.71 11.77
C VAL A 77 -10.64 -18.38 13.01
N LYS A 78 -10.13 -17.47 13.86
CA LYS A 78 -10.87 -16.92 15.00
C LYS A 78 -10.96 -15.40 14.89
N THR A 79 -11.96 -14.91 14.16
CA THR A 79 -12.34 -13.49 14.11
C THR A 79 -13.58 -13.27 14.97
N VAL A 80 -13.38 -12.94 16.26
CA VAL A 80 -14.48 -12.74 17.23
C VAL A 80 -14.57 -11.30 17.73
N ALA A 81 -13.63 -10.43 17.33
CA ALA A 81 -13.61 -9.04 17.79
C ALA A 81 -14.59 -8.16 17.01
N ASP A 82 -15.16 -7.17 17.69
CA ASP A 82 -15.88 -6.08 17.02
C ASP A 82 -14.95 -5.30 16.07
N PHE A 83 -15.54 -4.63 15.09
CA PHE A 83 -14.77 -3.80 14.17
C PHE A 83 -14.22 -2.55 14.90
N PRO A 84 -12.88 -2.35 14.95
CA PRO A 84 -12.31 -1.21 15.66
C PRO A 84 -12.57 0.11 14.93
N LYS A 85 -13.16 1.10 15.60
CA LYS A 85 -13.36 2.46 15.07
C LYS A 85 -12.09 3.32 15.10
N ILE A 86 -11.07 2.85 14.40
CA ILE A 86 -9.77 3.50 14.27
C ILE A 86 -9.42 3.63 12.79
N ILE A 87 -9.02 4.83 12.36
CA ILE A 87 -8.45 5.09 11.04
C ILE A 87 -6.96 5.39 11.21
N TRP A 88 -6.12 4.62 10.55
CA TRP A 88 -4.69 4.81 10.44
C TRP A 88 -4.38 5.62 9.18
N TRP A 89 -3.78 6.77 9.39
CA TRP A 89 -3.28 7.66 8.34
C TRP A 89 -1.80 7.91 8.62
N SER A 90 -0.95 8.00 7.59
CA SER A 90 0.50 8.14 7.82
C SER A 90 1.12 9.23 6.97
N TRP A 91 1.88 10.09 7.64
CA TRP A 91 2.88 10.96 7.05
C TRP A 91 4.04 11.01 8.02
N LEU A 92 5.16 10.37 7.67
CA LEU A 92 6.25 10.12 8.62
C LEU A 92 6.87 11.41 9.19
N GLN A 93 6.85 12.48 8.40
CA GLN A 93 7.34 13.81 8.78
C GLN A 93 6.33 14.60 9.64
N GLY A 94 5.13 14.07 9.88
CA GLY A 94 4.06 14.74 10.62
C GLY A 94 3.06 15.49 9.74
N GLU A 95 1.87 15.70 10.29
CA GLU A 95 0.75 16.34 9.58
C GLU A 95 1.10 17.73 9.02
N ASN A 96 1.84 18.53 9.79
CA ASN A 96 2.24 19.89 9.39
C ASN A 96 3.10 19.89 8.12
N GLU A 97 3.92 18.86 7.93
CA GLU A 97 4.80 18.69 6.76
C GLU A 97 4.09 17.97 5.59
N ALA A 98 2.82 17.60 5.76
CA ALA A 98 2.06 16.97 4.69
C ALA A 98 1.74 17.99 3.58
N PRO A 99 1.83 17.59 2.30
CA PRO A 99 1.37 18.41 1.18
C PRO A 99 -0.10 18.79 1.35
N GLU A 100 -0.47 19.93 0.80
CA GLU A 100 -1.83 20.48 0.93
C GLU A 100 -2.91 19.47 0.52
N LEU A 101 -2.74 18.77 -0.60
CA LEU A 101 -3.67 17.71 -1.03
C LEU A 101 -3.90 16.65 0.04
N ALA A 102 -2.83 16.24 0.74
CA ALA A 102 -2.92 15.22 1.78
C ALA A 102 -3.65 15.75 3.03
N LYS A 103 -3.48 17.04 3.36
CA LYS A 103 -4.23 17.72 4.42
C LYS A 103 -5.71 17.84 4.08
N VAL A 104 -6.06 18.21 2.84
CA VAL A 104 -7.44 18.22 2.35
C VAL A 104 -8.08 16.83 2.46
N CYS A 105 -7.34 15.78 2.10
CA CYS A 105 -7.79 14.40 2.28
C CYS A 105 -7.99 14.04 3.75
N LEU A 106 -7.09 14.44 4.64
CA LEU A 106 -7.23 14.22 6.08
C LEU A 106 -8.43 14.94 6.68
N GLU A 107 -8.68 16.20 6.30
CA GLU A 107 -9.87 16.96 6.72
C GLU A 107 -11.17 16.30 6.23
N SER A 108 -11.17 15.75 5.01
CA SER A 108 -12.32 14.99 4.50
C SER A 108 -12.62 13.76 5.36
N LEU A 109 -11.60 13.10 5.93
CA LEU A 109 -11.77 11.99 6.86
C LEU A 109 -12.33 12.48 8.21
N ARG A 110 -11.76 13.55 8.79
CA ARG A 110 -12.23 14.15 10.05
C ARG A 110 -13.70 14.55 9.97
N LYS A 111 -14.10 15.16 8.85
CA LYS A 111 -15.48 15.58 8.60
C LYS A 111 -16.46 14.40 8.51
N ASN A 112 -16.09 13.32 7.83
CA ASN A 112 -16.99 12.19 7.56
C ASN A 112 -17.02 11.11 8.66
N PHE A 113 -16.01 11.08 9.53
CA PHE A 113 -15.85 10.07 10.59
C PHE A 113 -15.62 10.69 11.98
N PRO A 114 -16.55 11.51 12.50
CA PRO A 114 -16.40 12.16 13.81
C PRO A 114 -16.39 11.16 14.99
N ASP A 115 -16.90 9.94 14.78
CA ASP A 115 -16.95 8.86 15.76
C ASP A 115 -15.75 7.88 15.65
N TYR A 116 -14.84 8.10 14.71
CA TYR A 116 -13.60 7.33 14.59
C TYR A 116 -12.43 8.06 15.22
N LYS A 117 -11.55 7.28 15.86
CA LYS A 117 -10.22 7.78 16.22
C LYS A 117 -9.32 7.78 15.00
N ILE A 118 -9.00 8.96 14.47
CA ILE A 118 -8.01 9.11 13.40
C ILE A 118 -6.62 9.24 14.04
N VAL A 119 -5.75 8.26 13.77
CA VAL A 119 -4.36 8.23 14.26
C VAL A 119 -3.42 8.57 13.12
N ILE A 120 -2.61 9.62 13.33
CA ILE A 120 -1.59 10.07 12.40
C ILE A 120 -0.26 9.44 12.80
N VAL A 121 0.22 8.50 12.00
CA VAL A 121 1.46 7.77 12.23
C VAL A 121 2.63 8.55 11.65
N THR A 122 3.55 8.94 12.54
CA THR A 122 4.76 9.71 12.27
C THR A 122 6.00 8.92 12.70
N ASN A 123 7.21 9.38 12.35
CA ASN A 123 8.44 8.78 12.87
C ASN A 123 8.50 8.82 14.41
N ASP A 124 8.01 9.90 15.03
CA ASP A 124 8.10 10.12 16.47
C ASP A 124 7.20 9.17 17.28
N ASN A 125 6.08 8.73 16.69
CA ASN A 125 5.09 7.91 17.39
C ASN A 125 4.96 6.48 16.86
N LEU A 126 5.60 6.13 15.73
CA LEU A 126 5.50 4.81 15.12
C LEU A 126 5.79 3.69 16.14
N ASP A 127 6.83 3.91 16.94
CA ASP A 127 7.33 2.99 17.95
C ASP A 127 6.36 2.71 19.11
N ASN A 128 5.33 3.54 19.28
CA ASN A 128 4.25 3.32 20.25
C ASN A 128 3.25 2.26 19.76
N TYR A 129 3.20 2.03 18.44
CA TYR A 129 2.21 1.15 17.81
C TYR A 129 2.85 -0.13 17.28
N VAL A 130 3.94 -0.02 16.52
CA VAL A 130 4.59 -1.14 15.85
C VAL A 130 6.06 -1.18 16.23
N LYS A 131 6.54 -2.34 16.66
CA LYS A 131 7.97 -2.60 16.85
C LYS A 131 8.48 -3.37 15.64
N LEU A 132 9.27 -2.71 14.80
CA LEU A 132 9.88 -3.32 13.63
C LEU A 132 11.28 -3.88 13.99
N PRO A 133 11.72 -4.98 13.35
CA PRO A 133 13.10 -5.42 13.46
C PRO A 133 14.08 -4.30 13.13
N GLN A 134 15.17 -4.18 13.89
CA GLN A 134 16.19 -3.14 13.69
C GLN A 134 16.71 -3.14 12.24
N THR A 135 16.91 -4.33 11.67
CA THR A 135 17.35 -4.50 10.28
C THR A 135 16.42 -3.84 9.24
N ILE A 136 15.13 -3.69 9.51
CA ILE A 136 14.19 -2.98 8.64
C ILE A 136 14.40 -1.47 8.76
N LEU A 137 14.58 -0.97 9.98
CA LEU A 137 14.86 0.45 10.24
C LEU A 137 16.18 0.86 9.58
N ASP A 138 17.22 0.07 9.77
CA ASP A 138 18.54 0.27 9.16
C ASP A 138 18.46 0.33 7.62
N LYS A 139 17.72 -0.60 7.01
CA LYS A 139 17.49 -0.60 5.56
C LYS A 139 16.65 0.58 5.09
N PHE A 140 15.70 1.05 5.88
CA PHE A 140 14.92 2.23 5.56
C PHE A 140 15.79 3.50 5.60
N ASN A 141 16.55 3.68 6.68
CA ASN A 141 17.48 4.80 6.86
C ASN A 141 18.57 4.82 5.78
N ALA A 142 19.08 3.66 5.38
CA ALA A 142 20.01 3.53 4.26
C ALA A 142 19.37 3.72 2.86
N GLY A 143 18.05 3.90 2.80
CA GLY A 143 17.28 4.06 1.56
C GLY A 143 17.16 2.79 0.71
N TRP A 144 17.41 1.60 1.29
CA TRP A 144 17.20 0.30 0.65
C TRP A 144 15.72 -0.06 0.59
N ILE A 145 14.96 0.31 1.61
CA ILE A 145 13.49 0.30 1.62
C ILE A 145 12.99 1.70 1.29
N LYS A 146 12.05 1.82 0.35
CA LYS A 146 11.45 3.11 -0.03
C LYS A 146 10.24 3.42 0.85
N GLY A 147 9.91 4.70 1.02
CA GLY A 147 8.79 5.15 1.84
C GLY A 147 7.47 4.44 1.56
N ALA A 148 7.15 4.17 0.29
CA ALA A 148 5.94 3.41 -0.08
C ALA A 148 5.95 1.97 0.50
N HIS A 149 7.09 1.28 0.44
CA HIS A 149 7.21 -0.08 0.98
C HIS A 149 7.33 -0.10 2.50
N PHE A 150 7.94 0.92 3.10
CA PHE A 150 7.93 1.08 4.55
C PHE A 150 6.50 1.31 5.06
N ALA A 151 5.71 2.13 4.37
CA ALA A 151 4.28 2.27 4.62
C ALA A 151 3.51 0.96 4.44
N ASP A 152 3.86 0.12 3.45
CA ASP A 152 3.27 -1.23 3.31
C ASP A 152 3.51 -2.09 4.56
N ILE A 153 4.73 -2.08 5.12
CA ILE A 153 5.08 -2.81 6.34
C ILE A 153 4.28 -2.27 7.54
N ILE A 154 4.27 -0.95 7.73
CA ILE A 154 3.55 -0.29 8.83
C ILE A 154 2.06 -0.61 8.76
N ARG A 155 1.45 -0.44 7.58
CA ARG A 155 0.02 -0.69 7.34
C ARG A 155 -0.41 -2.07 7.81
N LEU A 156 0.27 -3.11 7.34
CA LEU A 156 -0.12 -4.47 7.66
C LEU A 156 0.11 -4.80 9.14
N ASN A 157 1.21 -4.31 9.74
CA ASN A 157 1.47 -4.53 11.16
C ASN A 157 0.46 -3.82 12.08
N LEU A 158 0.05 -2.59 11.73
CA LEU A 158 -1.01 -1.87 12.46
C LEU A 158 -2.33 -2.63 12.40
N LEU A 159 -2.76 -3.04 11.20
CA LEU A 159 -4.01 -3.77 11.02
C LEU A 159 -3.97 -5.16 11.67
N ALA A 160 -2.84 -5.87 11.60
CA ALA A 160 -2.68 -7.15 12.28
C ALA A 160 -2.86 -7.02 13.80
N LYS A 161 -2.25 -5.99 14.40
CA LYS A 161 -2.23 -5.80 15.86
C LYS A 161 -3.49 -5.15 16.41
N TYR A 162 -4.06 -4.18 15.70
CA TYR A 162 -5.14 -3.34 16.20
C TYR A 162 -6.43 -3.44 15.38
N GLY A 163 -6.38 -3.95 14.15
CA GLY A 163 -7.48 -3.81 13.19
C GLY A 163 -7.76 -2.34 12.84
N GLY A 164 -9.00 -2.07 12.44
CA GLY A 164 -9.45 -0.76 11.99
C GLY A 164 -9.27 -0.60 10.49
N VAL A 165 -9.03 0.63 10.05
CA VAL A 165 -8.94 1.00 8.63
C VAL A 165 -7.62 1.70 8.37
N TRP A 166 -6.80 1.18 7.48
CA TRP A 166 -5.72 1.97 6.87
C TRP A 166 -6.27 2.74 5.68
N ILE A 167 -5.89 4.01 5.57
CA ILE A 167 -6.18 4.84 4.41
C ILE A 167 -4.92 5.61 4.01
N ASP A 168 -4.51 5.47 2.75
CA ASP A 168 -3.40 6.24 2.18
C ASP A 168 -3.65 7.74 2.27
N ALA A 169 -2.56 8.51 2.42
CA ALA A 169 -2.64 9.95 2.70
C ALA A 169 -3.37 10.81 1.66
N THR A 170 -3.51 10.31 0.42
CA THR A 170 -4.17 11.02 -0.70
C THR A 170 -5.51 10.43 -1.09
N VAL A 171 -6.24 9.87 -0.12
CA VAL A 171 -7.61 9.39 -0.33
C VAL A 171 -8.58 10.43 0.20
N PHE A 172 -9.33 11.04 -0.71
CA PHE A 172 -10.40 11.98 -0.37
C PHE A 172 -11.69 11.22 -0.07
N CYS A 173 -12.40 11.60 0.98
CA CYS A 173 -13.61 10.95 1.44
C CYS A 173 -14.82 11.88 1.28
N THR A 174 -15.87 11.39 0.62
CA THR A 174 -17.08 12.17 0.33
C THR A 174 -18.26 11.81 1.21
N ASP A 175 -18.29 10.58 1.74
CA ASP A 175 -19.30 10.10 2.67
C ASP A 175 -18.80 8.87 3.46
N ASN A 176 -19.60 8.38 4.40
CA ASN A 176 -19.31 7.20 5.21
C ASN A 176 -20.18 5.97 4.88
N SER A 177 -20.88 5.97 3.74
CA SER A 177 -21.86 4.92 3.40
C SER A 177 -21.21 3.55 3.25
N LEU A 178 -20.04 3.47 2.61
CA LEU A 178 -19.27 2.22 2.49
C LEU A 178 -18.81 1.68 3.86
N MET A 179 -18.56 2.55 4.84
CA MET A 179 -18.07 2.11 6.14
C MET A 179 -19.05 1.21 6.87
N LYS A 180 -20.36 1.47 6.74
CA LYS A 180 -21.43 0.62 7.32
C LYS A 180 -21.40 -0.83 6.79
N ILE A 181 -20.84 -1.02 5.59
CA ILE A 181 -20.65 -2.33 4.97
C ILE A 181 -19.34 -2.93 5.48
N ILE A 182 -18.28 -2.13 5.54
CA ILE A 182 -16.97 -2.55 6.07
C ILE A 182 -17.09 -3.08 7.51
N GLU A 183 -17.77 -2.36 8.40
CA GLU A 183 -17.92 -2.72 9.82
C GLU A 183 -18.62 -4.07 10.05
N LYS A 184 -19.49 -4.48 9.10
CA LYS A 184 -20.21 -5.76 9.16
C LYS A 184 -19.38 -6.95 8.69
N ASN A 185 -18.20 -6.72 8.12
CA ASN A 185 -17.35 -7.74 7.55
C ASN A 185 -16.02 -7.85 8.32
N ASP A 186 -15.37 -9.01 8.21
CA ASP A 186 -14.11 -9.26 8.92
C ASP A 186 -12.90 -8.56 8.28
N MET A 187 -13.03 -8.25 6.99
CA MET A 187 -12.01 -7.60 6.19
C MET A 187 -12.64 -6.92 4.97
N PHE A 188 -11.99 -5.88 4.48
CA PHE A 188 -12.31 -5.21 3.23
C PHE A 188 -11.05 -4.72 2.51
N VAL A 189 -11.00 -4.93 1.20
CA VAL A 189 -10.10 -4.28 0.24
C VAL A 189 -10.84 -4.07 -1.08
N TYR A 190 -10.46 -3.05 -1.84
CA TYR A 190 -10.92 -2.91 -3.22
C TYR A 190 -10.28 -3.96 -4.13
N GLN A 191 -11.10 -4.72 -4.86
CA GLN A 191 -10.68 -5.82 -5.70
C GLN A 191 -10.31 -5.35 -7.12
N ASN A 192 -9.25 -5.96 -7.67
CA ASN A 192 -8.82 -5.74 -9.03
C ASN A 192 -9.53 -6.73 -9.96
N LEU A 193 -10.66 -6.31 -10.54
CA LEU A 193 -11.57 -7.21 -11.28
C LEU A 193 -11.32 -7.22 -12.80
N PHE A 194 -10.89 -6.09 -13.36
CA PHE A 194 -10.96 -5.84 -14.81
C PHE A 194 -9.59 -5.64 -15.47
N SER A 195 -8.49 -5.58 -14.73
CA SER A 195 -7.17 -5.36 -15.33
C SER A 195 -6.51 -6.64 -15.88
N GLN A 196 -5.51 -6.46 -16.75
CA GLN A 196 -4.71 -7.55 -17.30
C GLN A 196 -3.95 -8.36 -16.23
N ASN A 197 -3.57 -7.71 -15.12
CA ASN A 197 -2.76 -8.33 -14.08
C ASN A 197 -3.58 -8.94 -12.92
N LYS A 198 -4.91 -9.05 -13.04
CA LYS A 198 -5.80 -9.54 -11.98
C LYS A 198 -5.46 -10.94 -11.44
N GLY A 199 -4.87 -11.81 -12.26
CA GLY A 199 -4.39 -13.13 -11.83
C GLY A 199 -3.13 -13.10 -10.95
N LEU A 200 -2.41 -11.97 -10.96
CA LEU A 200 -1.22 -11.72 -10.14
C LEU A 200 -1.56 -10.83 -8.92
N ILE A 201 -2.25 -9.72 -9.16
CA ILE A 201 -2.63 -8.72 -8.15
C ILE A 201 -4.15 -8.72 -8.05
N LYS A 202 -4.72 -9.19 -6.94
CA LYS A 202 -6.17 -9.34 -6.78
C LYS A 202 -6.88 -8.11 -6.21
N MET A 203 -6.16 -7.10 -5.74
CA MET A 203 -6.71 -5.95 -5.02
C MET A 203 -5.76 -4.76 -5.05
N SER A 204 -6.24 -3.62 -4.56
CA SER A 204 -5.43 -2.48 -4.15
C SER A 204 -5.20 -2.50 -2.63
N ASN A 205 -4.04 -2.00 -2.18
CA ASN A 205 -3.68 -1.94 -0.76
C ASN A 205 -3.74 -0.54 -0.13
N TRP A 206 -4.20 0.48 -0.88
CA TRP A 206 -4.26 1.88 -0.40
C TRP A 206 -5.40 2.14 0.59
N LEU A 207 -6.40 1.25 0.64
CA LEU A 207 -7.39 1.19 1.71
C LEU A 207 -7.59 -0.28 2.08
N ILE A 208 -7.33 -0.59 3.35
CA ILE A 208 -7.53 -1.94 3.90
C ILE A 208 -8.24 -1.77 5.23
N ALA A 209 -9.36 -2.46 5.40
CA ALA A 209 -10.05 -2.54 6.66
C ALA A 209 -10.05 -3.98 7.17
N SER A 210 -9.89 -4.16 8.48
CA SER A 210 -9.91 -5.49 9.08
C SER A 210 -10.23 -5.46 10.56
N LYS A 211 -10.90 -6.51 11.03
CA LYS A 211 -10.96 -6.80 12.46
C LYS A 211 -9.58 -7.17 13.00
N LYS A 212 -9.35 -6.85 14.27
CA LYS A 212 -8.12 -7.21 14.97
C LYS A 212 -7.90 -8.73 14.91
N GLY A 213 -6.67 -9.14 14.63
CA GLY A 213 -6.30 -10.57 14.63
C GLY A 213 -6.81 -11.36 13.43
N ASN A 214 -7.31 -10.71 12.37
CA ASN A 214 -7.68 -11.41 11.15
C ASN A 214 -6.47 -12.18 10.59
N PRO A 215 -6.54 -13.53 10.44
CA PRO A 215 -5.37 -14.35 10.12
C PRO A 215 -4.82 -14.06 8.72
N TYR A 216 -5.65 -13.59 7.78
CA TYR A 216 -5.17 -13.13 6.48
C TYR A 216 -4.21 -11.94 6.62
N ILE A 217 -4.58 -10.94 7.43
CA ILE A 217 -3.78 -9.72 7.63
C ILE A 217 -2.53 -10.02 8.45
N VAL A 218 -2.67 -10.80 9.52
CA VAL A 218 -1.55 -11.24 10.37
C VAL A 218 -0.50 -11.97 9.53
N GLU A 219 -0.91 -12.98 8.75
CA GLU A 219 -0.03 -13.74 7.87
C GLU A 219 0.64 -12.84 6.81
N SER A 220 -0.14 -11.92 6.22
CA SER A 220 0.39 -10.98 5.23
C SER A 220 1.45 -10.05 5.84
N ALA A 221 1.23 -9.55 7.07
CA ALA A 221 2.17 -8.71 7.80
C ALA A 221 3.46 -9.45 8.12
N GLU A 222 3.38 -10.69 8.61
CA GLU A 222 4.54 -11.52 8.97
C GLU A 222 5.36 -11.88 7.74
N ILE A 223 4.73 -12.30 6.64
CA ILE A 223 5.44 -12.63 5.40
C ILE A 223 6.10 -11.38 4.82
N LEU A 224 5.41 -10.23 4.78
CA LEU A 224 5.97 -8.99 4.26
C LEU A 224 7.16 -8.50 5.10
N THR A 225 7.02 -8.53 6.42
CA THR A 225 8.08 -8.14 7.37
C THR A 225 9.29 -9.06 7.20
N SER A 226 9.09 -10.38 7.20
CA SER A 226 10.18 -11.35 7.01
C SER A 226 10.84 -11.23 5.64
N TYR A 227 10.07 -10.92 4.59
CA TYR A 227 10.61 -10.66 3.26
C TYR A 227 11.59 -9.48 3.26
N PHE A 228 11.22 -8.35 3.87
CA PHE A 228 12.09 -7.17 3.93
C PHE A 228 13.24 -7.31 4.92
N GLU A 229 13.07 -8.08 5.98
CA GLU A 229 14.14 -8.43 6.92
C GLU A 229 15.22 -9.29 6.24
N LYS A 230 14.84 -10.30 5.45
CA LYS A 230 15.77 -11.24 4.82
C LYS A 230 16.35 -10.75 3.49
N SER A 231 15.61 -9.92 2.76
CA SER A 231 16.02 -9.49 1.41
C SER A 231 16.84 -8.21 1.45
N CYS A 232 17.91 -8.15 0.66
CA CYS A 232 18.71 -6.93 0.47
C CYS A 232 18.33 -6.15 -0.81
N TYR A 233 17.38 -6.67 -1.59
CA TYR A 233 16.85 -6.05 -2.80
C TYR A 233 15.34 -6.27 -2.90
N LEU A 234 14.69 -5.53 -3.79
CA LEU A 234 13.26 -5.63 -4.07
C LEU A 234 13.04 -6.49 -5.33
N ASP A 235 12.31 -7.60 -5.18
CA ASP A 235 11.95 -8.48 -6.30
C ASP A 235 10.90 -7.86 -7.21
N ASP A 236 9.91 -7.11 -6.70
CA ASP A 236 8.88 -6.43 -7.49
C ASP A 236 8.35 -5.19 -6.75
N TYR A 237 7.95 -4.15 -7.47
CA TYR A 237 7.36 -2.95 -6.87
C TYR A 237 6.07 -3.26 -6.11
N PHE A 238 5.25 -4.17 -6.62
CA PHE A 238 3.97 -4.56 -6.03
C PHE A 238 4.10 -5.73 -5.05
N ILE A 239 5.26 -5.90 -4.39
CA ILE A 239 5.52 -7.06 -3.52
C ILE A 239 4.45 -7.27 -2.43
N CYS A 240 3.96 -6.19 -1.82
CA CYS A 240 2.88 -6.25 -0.83
C CYS A 240 1.60 -6.84 -1.44
N HIS A 241 1.23 -6.38 -2.63
CA HIS A 241 0.06 -6.87 -3.35
C HIS A 241 0.21 -8.34 -3.74
N ILE A 242 1.40 -8.74 -4.22
CA ILE A 242 1.70 -10.12 -4.59
C ILE A 242 1.61 -11.04 -3.36
N ILE A 243 2.19 -10.63 -2.22
CA ILE A 243 2.13 -11.39 -0.97
C ILE A 243 0.69 -11.57 -0.52
N MET A 244 -0.07 -10.48 -0.44
CA MET A 244 -1.47 -10.56 -0.02
C MET A 244 -2.31 -11.39 -1.02
N SER A 245 -2.03 -11.31 -2.34
CA SER A 245 -2.65 -12.19 -3.35
C SER A 245 -2.32 -13.67 -3.09
N ILE A 246 -1.09 -14.01 -2.72
CA ILE A 246 -0.73 -15.39 -2.33
C ILE A 246 -1.50 -15.80 -1.08
N VAL A 247 -1.59 -14.93 -0.07
CA VAL A 247 -2.28 -15.22 1.19
C VAL A 247 -3.78 -15.44 0.98
N SER A 248 -4.40 -14.80 -0.02
CA SER A 248 -5.80 -15.09 -0.40
C SER A 248 -6.02 -16.52 -0.91
N GLU A 249 -5.00 -17.15 -1.50
CA GLU A 249 -5.08 -18.54 -1.94
C GLU A 249 -5.08 -19.49 -0.72
N LYS A 250 -4.43 -19.09 0.39
CA LYS A 250 -4.43 -19.82 1.67
C LYS A 250 -5.74 -19.64 2.45
N TYR A 251 -6.34 -18.45 2.40
CA TYR A 251 -7.57 -18.13 3.14
C TYR A 251 -8.75 -17.81 2.19
N PRO A 252 -9.21 -18.77 1.37
CA PRO A 252 -10.31 -18.54 0.43
C PRO A 252 -11.61 -18.20 1.15
N ASP A 253 -11.87 -18.74 2.34
CA ASP A 253 -13.09 -18.48 3.10
C ASP A 253 -13.20 -17.03 3.59
N ILE A 254 -12.06 -16.41 3.93
CA ILE A 254 -12.02 -14.98 4.28
C ILE A 254 -12.19 -14.14 3.02
N TRP A 255 -11.47 -14.49 1.95
CA TRP A 255 -11.51 -13.75 0.70
C TRP A 255 -12.90 -13.75 0.06
N ASN A 256 -13.55 -14.91 -0.01
CA ASN A 256 -14.82 -15.08 -0.70
C ASN A 256 -16.01 -14.52 0.09
N LYS A 257 -15.89 -14.33 1.42
CA LYS A 257 -16.90 -13.66 2.25
C LYS A 257 -16.87 -12.14 2.12
N MET A 258 -15.75 -11.57 1.66
CA MET A 258 -15.58 -10.13 1.54
C MET A 258 -16.52 -9.55 0.47
N PRO A 259 -17.18 -8.40 0.71
CA PRO A 259 -18.02 -7.79 -0.30
C PRO A 259 -17.20 -7.37 -1.53
N VAL A 260 -17.81 -7.47 -2.70
CA VAL A 260 -17.14 -7.21 -3.98
C VAL A 260 -17.26 -5.73 -4.32
N TYR A 261 -16.12 -5.03 -4.32
CA TYR A 261 -15.99 -3.64 -4.76
C TYR A 261 -14.79 -3.53 -5.70
N ASN A 262 -14.97 -2.90 -6.85
CA ASN A 262 -13.88 -2.73 -7.82
C ASN A 262 -12.95 -1.58 -7.41
N ASN A 263 -11.68 -1.65 -7.77
CA ASN A 263 -10.71 -0.59 -7.52
C ASN A 263 -10.71 0.52 -8.58
N THR A 264 -11.55 0.46 -9.62
CA THR A 264 -11.62 1.47 -10.69
C THR A 264 -12.43 2.69 -10.28
N ASP A 265 -13.61 2.52 -9.68
CA ASP A 265 -14.48 3.64 -9.29
C ASP A 265 -13.78 4.67 -8.38
N PRO A 266 -13.01 4.26 -7.35
CA PRO A 266 -12.23 5.18 -6.52
C PRO A 266 -11.19 6.02 -7.28
N HIS A 267 -10.82 5.63 -8.50
CA HIS A 267 -9.82 6.33 -9.31
C HIS A 267 -10.45 7.36 -10.25
N MET A 268 -11.77 7.38 -10.43
CA MET A 268 -12.46 8.23 -11.41
C MET A 268 -12.24 9.73 -11.18
N LEU A 269 -12.31 10.19 -9.93
CA LEU A 269 -12.12 11.61 -9.60
C LEU A 269 -10.74 12.12 -10.04
N GLN A 270 -9.70 11.30 -9.86
CA GLN A 270 -8.34 11.69 -10.25
C GLN A 270 -8.19 11.86 -11.77
N LEU A 271 -9.00 11.16 -12.58
CA LEU A 271 -8.91 11.21 -14.04
C LEU A 271 -9.51 12.49 -14.60
N VAL A 272 -10.45 13.10 -13.88
CA VAL A 272 -11.13 14.34 -14.29
C VAL A 272 -10.66 15.56 -13.52
N ILE A 273 -9.80 15.39 -12.50
CA ILE A 273 -9.41 16.47 -11.59
C ILE A 273 -8.77 17.66 -12.31
N MET A 274 -8.14 17.47 -13.47
CA MET A 274 -7.53 18.56 -14.25
C MET A 274 -8.47 19.16 -15.31
N ASN A 275 -9.69 18.67 -15.43
CA ASN A 275 -10.68 19.21 -16.36
C ASN A 275 -11.37 20.44 -15.78
N LYS A 276 -12.11 21.16 -16.62
CA LYS A 276 -13.06 22.18 -16.17
C LYS A 276 -14.13 21.54 -15.27
N PHE A 277 -14.48 22.21 -14.17
CA PHE A 277 -15.41 21.66 -13.19
C PHE A 277 -16.81 21.48 -13.79
N SER A 278 -17.40 20.32 -13.50
CA SER A 278 -18.79 20.01 -13.79
C SER A 278 -19.39 19.37 -12.55
N GLU A 279 -20.35 20.04 -11.93
CA GLU A 279 -21.04 19.53 -10.74
C GLU A 279 -21.76 18.21 -11.02
N GLU A 280 -22.38 18.08 -12.20
CA GLU A 280 -23.03 16.83 -12.63
C GLU A 280 -22.03 15.66 -12.68
N GLN A 281 -20.86 15.88 -13.29
CA GLN A 281 -19.82 14.85 -13.36
C GLN A 281 -19.25 14.53 -11.97
N TYR A 282 -19.02 15.54 -11.13
CA TYR A 282 -18.60 15.34 -9.75
C TYR A 282 -19.59 14.48 -8.97
N LEU A 283 -20.88 14.85 -8.98
CA LEU A 283 -21.94 14.13 -8.28
C LEU A 283 -22.08 12.68 -8.79
N SER A 284 -21.94 12.47 -10.10
CA SER A 284 -21.93 11.14 -10.71
C SER A 284 -20.77 10.26 -10.22
N ILE A 285 -19.57 10.85 -10.02
CA ILE A 285 -18.39 10.14 -9.51
C ILE A 285 -18.54 9.81 -8.02
N VAL A 286 -18.91 10.78 -7.19
CA VAL A 286 -19.00 10.56 -5.73
C VAL A 286 -20.13 9.63 -5.34
N LYS A 287 -21.17 9.48 -6.19
CA LYS A 287 -22.22 8.46 -6.02
C LYS A 287 -21.71 7.02 -6.19
N ARG A 288 -20.59 6.81 -6.88
CA ARG A 288 -20.03 5.48 -7.17
C ARG A 288 -19.08 4.98 -6.09
N ALA A 289 -18.43 5.88 -5.35
CA ALA A 289 -17.47 5.53 -4.32
C ALA A 289 -17.44 6.58 -3.21
N SER A 290 -17.36 6.12 -1.95
CA SER A 290 -17.15 6.98 -0.78
C SER A 290 -15.72 7.51 -0.66
N PHE A 291 -14.75 6.77 -1.21
CA PHE A 291 -13.32 7.05 -1.12
C PHE A 291 -12.72 7.19 -2.51
N HIS A 292 -11.94 8.25 -2.70
CA HIS A 292 -11.37 8.67 -3.98
C HIS A 292 -9.86 8.75 -3.87
N LYS A 293 -9.14 7.85 -4.55
CA LYS A 293 -7.68 7.82 -4.52
C LYS A 293 -7.13 8.84 -5.51
N LEU A 294 -6.59 9.94 -4.98
CA LEU A 294 -6.02 11.05 -5.73
C LEU A 294 -4.51 10.90 -5.95
N ASN A 295 -4.00 11.63 -6.95
CA ASN A 295 -2.61 11.57 -7.39
C ASN A 295 -1.82 12.81 -6.92
N ARG A 296 -0.86 12.58 -6.01
CA ARG A 296 0.04 13.64 -5.49
C ARG A 296 1.03 14.22 -6.49
N HIS A 297 1.18 13.61 -7.66
CA HIS A 297 2.13 14.06 -8.68
C HIS A 297 1.53 15.11 -9.62
N LEU A 298 0.24 15.44 -9.47
CA LEU A 298 -0.42 16.48 -10.25
C LEU A 298 -0.22 17.84 -9.59
N LEU A 299 -0.01 18.87 -10.42
CA LEU A 299 -0.01 20.27 -10.00
C LEU A 299 -1.47 20.75 -10.00
N LEU A 300 -2.07 20.86 -8.82
CA LEU A 300 -3.50 21.12 -8.65
C LEU A 300 -3.84 22.60 -8.44
N THR A 301 -2.87 23.52 -8.57
CA THR A 301 -3.03 24.96 -8.27
C THR A 301 -4.21 25.60 -8.99
N ASP A 302 -4.43 25.22 -10.26
CA ASP A 302 -5.46 25.81 -11.12
C ASP A 302 -6.62 24.84 -11.41
N SER A 303 -6.69 23.74 -10.65
CA SER A 303 -7.74 22.74 -10.82
C SER A 303 -9.04 23.22 -10.15
N GLU A 304 -10.06 23.52 -10.96
CA GLU A 304 -11.40 23.89 -10.47
C GLU A 304 -12.01 22.76 -9.61
N TYR A 305 -11.80 21.49 -9.99
CA TYR A 305 -12.20 20.34 -9.19
C TYR A 305 -11.49 20.30 -7.83
N TYR A 306 -10.18 20.56 -7.80
CA TYR A 306 -9.42 20.57 -6.55
C TYR A 306 -9.89 21.70 -5.62
N LEU A 307 -10.10 22.90 -6.17
CA LEU A 307 -10.63 24.03 -5.42
C LEU A 307 -12.02 23.72 -4.85
N TYR A 308 -12.89 23.08 -5.64
CA TYR A 308 -14.21 22.65 -5.16
C TYR A 308 -14.11 21.66 -3.99
N ILE A 309 -13.29 20.60 -4.10
CA ILE A 309 -13.17 19.62 -3.00
C ILE A 309 -12.48 20.22 -1.76
N LYS A 310 -11.52 21.14 -1.95
CA LYS A 310 -10.85 21.86 -0.87
C LYS A 310 -11.85 22.73 -0.08
N HIS A 311 -12.67 23.52 -0.79
CA HIS A 311 -13.74 24.30 -0.17
C HIS A 311 -14.79 23.43 0.52
N SER A 312 -15.09 22.26 -0.03
CA SER A 312 -16.08 21.34 0.57
C SER A 312 -15.68 20.85 1.97
N VAL A 313 -14.39 20.90 2.33
CA VAL A 313 -13.88 20.53 3.66
C VAL A 313 -13.53 21.74 4.54
N GLY A 314 -13.87 22.96 4.11
CA GLY A 314 -13.63 24.18 4.89
C GLY A 314 -12.19 24.71 4.82
N MET A 315 -11.43 24.32 3.80
CA MET A 315 -10.10 24.84 3.48
C MET A 315 -10.14 25.73 2.22
#